data_AF-A0A5S4FJ35-F1
#
_entry.id   AF-A0A5S4FJ35-F1
#
_cell.length_a   1.000
_cell.length_b   1.000
_cell.length_c   1.000
_cell.angle_alpha   90.00
_cell.angle_beta   90.00
_cell.angle_gamma   90.00
#
_symmetry.space_group_name_H-M   'P 1'
#
loop_
_entity.id
_entity.type
_entity.pdbx_description
1 polymer ?
#
loop_
_entity_poly.entity_id
_entity_poly.type
_entity_poly.pdbx_seq_one_letter_code
_entity_poly.pdbx_strand_id
1 'polypeptide(L)'
;MPTIEPSSERSTRARVARLILEHGPVAAAALGERLGLTPAAVRRHLDALLADGMIEPRTVRPRGQRGRGRPAKLFAITDAGRSAFEHAYDDLAGSALRFLAERMGQQAVSDFARSQVSSLLRRLEPVMRTVPADQRVQVLAQALSAEGYAASATKAKSGGDQLCQHHCPVAHAAAEFPQLCEAETEAFAQLLGTPVQRLATIAHGDGVCTTHVSPQSLGDSAHRGKSLNEESKETGR
;
A
#
# COMPACT_ATOMS: atom_id res chain seq x y z
N MET A 1 -26.33 14.44 18.47
CA MET A 1 -26.14 13.01 18.15
C MET A 1 -25.09 12.45 19.11
N PRO A 2 -25.25 11.26 19.69
CA PRO A 2 -24.25 10.76 20.63
C PRO A 2 -22.99 10.38 19.86
N THR A 3 -21.89 11.06 20.19
CA THR A 3 -20.54 10.73 19.72
C THR A 3 -20.15 9.40 20.36
N ILE A 4 -20.08 8.32 19.57
CA ILE A 4 -19.55 7.04 20.03
C ILE A 4 -18.03 7.20 20.05
N GLU A 5 -17.48 7.61 21.21
CA GLU A 5 -16.05 7.51 21.43
C GLU A 5 -15.66 6.01 21.38
N PRO A 6 -14.63 5.62 20.61
CA PRO A 6 -14.13 4.25 20.68
C PRO A 6 -13.65 4.02 22.11
N SER A 7 -14.30 3.09 22.82
CA SER A 7 -14.00 2.83 24.23
C SER A 7 -12.50 2.60 24.43
N SER A 8 -11.91 3.24 25.44
CA SER A 8 -10.47 3.15 25.77
C SER A 8 -9.95 1.70 25.85
N GLU A 9 -10.84 0.74 26.16
CA GLU A 9 -10.60 -0.69 26.13
C GLU A 9 -10.35 -1.28 24.73
N ARG A 10 -11.02 -0.79 23.67
CA ARG A 10 -10.75 -1.19 22.27
C ARG A 10 -9.39 -0.68 21.81
N SER A 11 -9.05 0.56 22.17
CA SER A 11 -7.72 1.15 21.88
C SER A 11 -6.60 0.37 22.59
N THR A 12 -6.79 -0.02 23.85
CA THR A 12 -5.81 -0.80 24.60
C THR A 12 -5.64 -2.23 24.04
N ARG A 13 -6.73 -2.86 23.61
CA ARG A 13 -6.71 -4.19 22.98
C ARG A 13 -5.92 -4.20 21.66
N ALA A 14 -6.12 -3.18 20.82
CA ALA A 14 -5.37 -3.02 19.58
C ALA A 14 -3.86 -2.85 19.85
N ARG A 15 -3.50 -2.08 20.88
CA ARG A 15 -2.09 -1.91 21.31
C ARG A 15 -1.46 -3.22 21.82
N VAL A 16 -2.22 -4.04 22.56
CA VAL A 16 -1.76 -5.37 23.01
C VAL A 16 -1.48 -6.29 21.82
N ALA A 17 -2.42 -6.39 20.86
CA ALA A 17 -2.25 -7.22 19.68
C ALA A 17 -1.08 -6.73 18.79
N ARG A 18 -0.87 -5.41 18.71
CA ARG A 18 0.24 -4.80 17.96
C ARG A 18 1.61 -5.18 18.54
N LEU A 19 1.76 -5.14 19.87
CA LEU A 19 3.01 -5.54 20.51
C LEU A 19 3.35 -7.02 20.30
N ILE A 20 2.34 -7.88 20.19
CA ILE A 20 2.52 -9.29 19.86
C ILE A 20 2.93 -9.47 18.38
N LEU A 21 2.36 -8.66 17.49
CA LEU A 21 2.75 -8.65 16.07
C LEU A 21 4.21 -8.23 15.88
N GLU A 22 4.64 -7.16 16.55
CA GLU A 22 5.98 -6.54 16.39
C GLU A 22 7.11 -7.35 17.05
N HIS A 23 6.84 -7.99 18.19
CA HIS A 23 7.87 -8.68 18.99
C HIS A 23 7.81 -10.21 18.90
N GLY A 24 6.89 -10.76 18.10
CA GLY A 24 6.65 -12.20 18.03
C GLY A 24 5.99 -12.72 19.31
N PRO A 25 6.17 -14.02 19.67
CA PRO A 25 5.50 -14.57 20.84
C PRO A 25 5.89 -13.87 22.15
N VAL A 26 4.95 -13.18 22.82
CA VAL A 26 5.21 -12.39 24.05
C VAL A 26 4.37 -12.88 25.24
N ALA A 27 4.92 -12.79 26.45
CA ALA A 27 4.22 -13.07 27.71
C ALA A 27 3.38 -11.87 28.20
N ALA A 28 2.29 -12.14 28.90
CA ALA A 28 1.41 -11.10 29.49
C ALA A 28 2.16 -10.12 30.42
N ALA A 29 3.17 -10.57 31.16
CA ALA A 29 3.96 -9.73 32.05
C ALA A 29 4.77 -8.67 31.28
N ALA A 30 5.46 -9.08 30.20
CA ALA A 30 6.23 -8.17 29.35
C ALA A 30 5.35 -7.16 28.60
N LEU A 31 4.13 -7.57 28.21
CA LEU A 31 3.14 -6.66 27.65
C LEU A 31 2.66 -5.62 28.68
N GLY A 32 2.47 -6.03 29.95
CA GLY A 32 2.11 -5.14 31.05
C GLY A 32 3.16 -4.06 31.31
N GLU A 33 4.43 -4.46 31.38
CA GLU A 33 5.56 -3.53 31.56
C GLU A 33 5.63 -2.47 30.45
N ARG A 34 5.46 -2.89 29.19
CA ARG A 34 5.52 -1.99 28.02
C ARG A 34 4.33 -1.05 27.91
N LEU A 35 3.16 -1.48 28.37
CA LEU A 35 1.92 -0.70 28.28
C LEU A 35 1.65 0.14 29.53
N GLY A 36 2.44 0.00 30.60
CA GLY A 36 2.16 0.62 31.89
C GLY A 36 0.90 0.05 32.56
N LEU A 37 0.58 -1.22 32.30
CA LEU A 37 -0.63 -1.90 32.77
C LEU A 37 -0.29 -3.06 33.70
N THR A 38 -1.21 -3.36 34.61
CA THR A 38 -1.07 -4.57 35.45
C THR A 38 -1.21 -5.83 34.59
N PRO A 39 -0.53 -6.94 34.94
CA PRO A 39 -0.68 -8.21 34.23
C PRO A 39 -2.13 -8.71 34.20
N ALA A 40 -2.95 -8.36 35.20
CA ALA A 40 -4.37 -8.72 35.23
C ALA A 40 -5.18 -7.94 34.17
N ALA A 41 -4.92 -6.64 33.99
CA ALA A 41 -5.56 -5.83 32.96
C ALA A 41 -5.21 -6.34 31.55
N VAL A 42 -3.94 -6.66 31.30
CA VAL A 42 -3.50 -7.22 30.01
C VAL A 42 -4.14 -8.58 29.73
N ARG A 43 -4.28 -9.46 30.75
CA ARG A 43 -4.95 -10.77 30.57
C ARG A 43 -6.38 -10.65 30.05
N ARG A 44 -7.16 -9.69 30.54
CA ARG A 44 -8.54 -9.45 30.04
C ARG A 44 -8.56 -9.16 28.53
N HIS A 45 -7.57 -8.40 28.03
CA HIS A 45 -7.45 -8.12 26.60
C HIS A 45 -6.93 -9.32 25.81
N LEU A 46 -6.01 -10.11 26.37
CA LEU A 46 -5.54 -11.35 25.76
C LEU A 46 -6.65 -12.40 25.63
N ASP A 47 -7.51 -12.51 26.65
CA ASP A 47 -8.64 -13.44 26.63
C ASP A 47 -9.66 -13.05 25.55
N ALA A 48 -9.93 -11.76 25.38
CA ALA A 48 -10.77 -11.27 24.29
C ALA A 48 -10.14 -11.55 22.90
N LEU A 49 -8.85 -11.27 22.73
CA LEU A 49 -8.14 -11.54 21.47
C LEU A 49 -8.06 -13.05 21.14
N LEU A 50 -7.99 -13.90 22.16
CA LEU A 50 -8.07 -15.35 22.00
C LEU A 50 -9.46 -15.78 21.55
N ALA A 51 -10.51 -15.21 22.16
CA ALA A 51 -11.90 -15.50 21.80
C ALA A 51 -12.20 -15.06 20.35
N ASP A 52 -11.61 -13.94 19.93
CA ASP A 52 -11.73 -13.39 18.56
C ASP A 52 -10.84 -14.15 17.55
N GLY A 53 -10.04 -15.14 17.97
CA GLY A 53 -9.15 -15.91 17.09
C GLY A 53 -7.95 -15.12 16.54
N MET A 54 -7.69 -13.94 17.08
CA MET A 54 -6.65 -13.00 16.61
C MET A 54 -5.26 -13.37 17.12
N ILE A 55 -5.17 -14.10 18.24
CA ILE A 55 -3.92 -14.59 18.80
C ILE A 55 -4.06 -16.05 19.18
N GLU A 56 -2.93 -16.75 19.28
CA GLU A 56 -2.85 -18.13 19.72
C GLU A 56 -1.85 -18.30 20.86
N PRO A 57 -2.08 -19.25 21.78
CA PRO A 57 -1.14 -19.52 22.85
C PRO A 57 0.01 -20.40 22.37
N ARG A 58 1.25 -19.96 22.59
CA ARG A 58 2.45 -20.76 22.37
C ARG A 58 3.09 -21.15 23.70
N THR A 59 3.33 -22.45 23.86
CA THR A 59 4.11 -22.96 24.99
C THR A 59 5.57 -23.11 24.55
N VAL A 60 6.47 -22.43 25.25
CA VAL A 60 7.90 -22.68 25.07
C VAL A 60 8.25 -23.91 25.89
N ARG A 61 8.80 -24.95 25.25
CA ARG A 61 9.44 -26.05 25.97
C ARG A 61 10.72 -25.48 26.62
N PRO A 62 10.88 -25.53 27.95
CA PRO A 62 12.10 -25.03 28.58
C PRO A 62 13.31 -25.82 28.10
N ARG A 63 14.30 -25.16 27.48
CA ARG A 63 15.67 -25.67 27.35
C ARG A 63 16.44 -25.17 28.57
N GLY A 64 16.47 -25.94 29.66
CA GLY A 64 17.24 -25.59 30.87
C GLY A 64 16.53 -25.92 32.19
N GLN A 65 17.29 -25.82 33.29
CA GLN A 65 16.93 -26.32 34.62
C GLN A 65 15.55 -25.84 35.14
N ARG A 66 14.88 -26.78 35.80
CA ARG A 66 13.56 -26.67 36.43
C ARG A 66 13.56 -25.61 37.55
N GLY A 67 13.15 -24.38 37.22
CA GLY A 67 12.60 -23.46 38.21
C GLY A 67 11.20 -23.92 38.65
N ARG A 68 10.83 -23.68 39.91
CA ARG A 68 9.45 -23.88 40.41
C ARG A 68 8.52 -22.84 39.78
N GLY A 69 7.57 -23.29 38.96
CA GLY A 69 6.51 -22.44 38.40
C GLY A 69 5.94 -22.99 37.09
N ARG A 70 4.65 -22.73 36.82
CA ARG A 70 4.04 -23.05 35.52
C ARG A 70 4.76 -22.22 34.44
N PRO A 71 5.23 -22.82 33.33
CA PRO A 71 5.90 -22.08 32.26
C PRO A 71 5.06 -20.89 31.78
N ALA A 72 5.71 -19.75 31.51
CA ALA A 72 5.02 -18.56 31.03
C ALA A 72 4.33 -18.87 29.68
N LYS A 73 3.02 -18.65 29.62
CA LYS A 73 2.24 -18.74 28.38
C LYS A 73 2.62 -17.56 27.50
N LEU A 74 3.17 -17.83 26.32
CA LEU A 74 3.38 -16.81 25.30
C LEU A 74 2.15 -16.74 24.40
N PHE A 75 1.95 -15.58 23.79
CA PHE A 75 0.88 -15.33 22.84
C PHE A 75 1.52 -14.88 21.53
N ALA A 76 1.12 -15.51 20.43
CA ALA A 76 1.56 -15.17 19.09
C ALA A 76 0.35 -14.71 18.27
N ILE A 77 0.57 -13.82 17.31
CA ILE A 77 -0.50 -13.40 16.40
C ILE A 77 -0.81 -14.49 15.38
N THR A 78 -2.09 -14.72 15.10
CA THR A 78 -2.55 -15.65 14.05
C THR A 78 -2.58 -14.94 12.70
N ASP A 79 -2.77 -15.68 11.62
CA ASP A 79 -2.92 -15.09 10.28
C ASP A 79 -4.18 -14.20 10.19
N ALA A 80 -5.29 -14.63 10.81
CA ALA A 80 -6.50 -13.82 10.94
C ALA A 80 -6.23 -12.52 11.73
N GLY A 81 -5.47 -12.61 12.82
CA GLY A 81 -5.04 -11.46 13.60
C GLY A 81 -4.18 -10.48 12.80
N ARG A 82 -3.30 -11.00 11.95
CA ARG A 82 -2.43 -10.20 11.07
C ARG A 82 -3.24 -9.45 10.01
N SER A 83 -4.18 -10.12 9.35
CA SER A 83 -5.06 -9.51 8.34
C SER A 83 -5.95 -8.40 8.91
N ALA A 84 -6.41 -8.52 10.17
CA ALA A 84 -7.17 -7.47 10.82
C ALA A 84 -6.37 -6.17 11.07
N PHE A 85 -5.04 -6.24 11.16
CA PHE A 85 -4.20 -5.04 11.22
C PHE A 85 -4.09 -4.35 9.86
N GLU A 86 -4.04 -5.11 8.76
CA GLU A 86 -4.03 -4.57 7.41
C GLU A 86 -5.28 -3.69 7.19
N HIS A 87 -6.46 -4.16 7.61
CA HIS A 87 -7.69 -3.37 7.57
C HIS A 87 -7.68 -2.12 8.47
N ALA A 88 -7.05 -2.18 9.65
CA ALA A 88 -6.96 -1.02 10.53
C ALA A 88 -6.05 0.10 9.98
N TYR A 89 -5.00 -0.26 9.23
CA TYR A 89 -4.15 0.71 8.55
C TYR A 89 -4.86 1.35 7.35
N ASP A 90 -5.63 0.58 6.60
CA ASP A 90 -6.46 1.08 5.51
C ASP A 90 -7.49 2.10 6.01
N ASP A 91 -8.15 1.80 7.14
CA ASP A 91 -9.11 2.71 7.79
C ASP A 91 -8.45 4.01 8.26
N LEU A 92 -7.25 3.93 8.83
CA LEU A 92 -6.49 5.10 9.27
C LEU A 92 -6.04 5.94 8.07
N ALA A 93 -5.54 5.30 7.01
CA ALA A 93 -5.12 5.97 5.79
C ALA A 93 -6.30 6.69 5.12
N GLY A 94 -7.45 6.01 4.98
CA GLY A 94 -8.67 6.62 4.47
C GLY A 94 -9.14 7.80 5.35
N SER A 95 -9.06 7.67 6.67
CA SER A 95 -9.43 8.76 7.59
C SER A 95 -8.50 9.97 7.48
N ALA A 96 -7.20 9.76 7.27
CA ALA A 96 -6.25 10.85 7.04
C ALA A 96 -6.52 11.57 5.71
N LEU A 97 -6.84 10.82 4.64
CA LEU A 97 -7.19 11.39 3.34
C LEU A 97 -8.52 12.15 3.38
N ARG A 98 -9.53 11.64 4.10
CA ARG A 98 -10.78 12.38 4.38
C ARG A 98 -10.50 13.68 5.09
N PHE A 99 -9.71 13.63 6.18
CA PHE A 99 -9.34 14.83 6.93
C PHE A 99 -8.61 15.86 6.04
N LEU A 100 -7.69 15.39 5.19
CA LEU A 100 -6.99 16.24 4.23
C LEU A 100 -7.97 16.89 3.24
N ALA A 101 -8.88 16.11 2.66
CA ALA A 101 -9.90 16.59 1.74
C ALA A 101 -10.82 17.63 2.40
N GLU A 102 -11.26 17.39 3.64
CA GLU A 102 -12.12 18.28 4.40
C GLU A 102 -11.43 19.62 4.75
N ARG A 103 -10.15 19.57 5.11
CA ARG A 103 -9.43 20.76 5.61
C ARG A 103 -8.73 21.56 4.52
N MET A 104 -8.29 20.89 3.45
CA MET A 104 -7.43 21.47 2.43
C MET A 104 -7.99 21.29 1.00
N GLY A 105 -9.14 20.64 0.86
CA GLY A 105 -9.81 20.41 -0.42
C GLY A 105 -9.28 19.20 -1.18
N GLN A 106 -10.00 18.83 -2.25
CA GLN A 106 -9.69 17.66 -3.08
C GLN A 106 -8.34 17.78 -3.79
N GLN A 107 -7.89 19.00 -4.12
CA GLN A 107 -6.59 19.22 -4.74
C GLN A 107 -5.43 18.75 -3.85
N ALA A 108 -5.55 18.93 -2.53
CA ALA A 108 -4.53 18.46 -1.59
C ALA A 108 -4.39 16.92 -1.62
N VAL A 109 -5.49 16.20 -1.85
CA VAL A 109 -5.47 14.75 -2.04
C VAL A 109 -4.75 14.37 -3.34
N SER A 110 -5.02 15.08 -4.45
CA SER A 110 -4.30 14.90 -5.71
C SER A 110 -2.79 15.16 -5.58
N ASP A 111 -2.42 16.23 -4.88
CA ASP A 111 -1.00 16.57 -4.67
C ASP A 111 -0.31 15.56 -3.75
N PHE A 112 -1.00 15.09 -2.71
CA PHE A 112 -0.54 13.98 -1.89
C PHE A 112 -0.33 12.71 -2.72
N ALA A 113 -1.31 12.32 -3.55
CA ALA A 113 -1.21 11.15 -4.42
C ALA A 113 0.01 11.23 -5.36
N ARG A 114 0.23 12.39 -6.00
CA ARG A 114 1.43 12.65 -6.83
C ARG A 114 2.72 12.55 -6.02
N SER A 115 2.71 13.05 -4.78
CA SER A 115 3.89 12.97 -3.90
C SER A 115 4.25 11.52 -3.56
N GLN A 116 3.27 10.63 -3.39
CA GLN A 116 3.49 9.20 -3.10
C GLN A 116 4.20 8.50 -4.25
N VAL A 117 3.76 8.75 -5.50
CA VAL A 117 4.39 8.15 -6.69
C VAL A 117 5.70 8.84 -7.10
N SER A 118 5.95 10.07 -6.64
CA SER A 118 7.17 10.83 -6.97
C SER A 118 8.46 10.14 -6.56
N SER A 119 8.45 9.36 -5.47
CA SER A 119 9.61 8.59 -5.03
C SER A 119 9.97 7.51 -6.05
N LEU A 120 8.96 6.78 -6.54
CA LEU A 120 9.12 5.78 -7.60
C LEU A 120 9.63 6.42 -8.89
N LEU A 121 9.06 7.57 -9.28
CA LEU A 121 9.50 8.34 -10.44
C LEU A 121 10.98 8.69 -10.36
N ARG A 122 11.42 9.36 -9.29
CA ARG A 122 12.81 9.79 -9.12
C ARG A 122 13.80 8.62 -9.17
N ARG A 123 13.42 7.46 -8.64
CA ARG A 123 14.26 6.25 -8.64
C ARG A 123 14.37 5.63 -10.03
N LEU A 124 13.25 5.56 -10.77
CA LEU A 124 13.19 4.87 -12.05
C LEU A 124 13.61 5.72 -13.24
N GLU A 125 13.42 7.04 -13.18
CA GLU A 125 13.73 7.94 -14.29
C GLU A 125 15.17 7.80 -14.85
N PRO A 126 16.25 7.75 -14.04
CA PRO A 126 17.59 7.51 -14.59
C PRO A 126 17.72 6.11 -15.22
N VAL A 127 17.08 5.09 -14.64
CA VAL A 127 17.09 3.72 -15.17
C VAL A 127 16.40 3.67 -16.53
N MET A 128 15.21 4.27 -16.65
CA MET A 128 14.41 4.27 -17.88
C MET A 128 15.13 4.94 -19.07
N ARG A 129 16.03 5.90 -18.82
CA ARG A 129 16.85 6.51 -19.88
C ARG A 129 17.90 5.56 -20.47
N THR A 130 18.36 4.60 -19.68
CA THR A 130 19.39 3.62 -20.11
C THR A 130 18.79 2.34 -20.68
N VAL A 131 17.53 2.04 -20.33
CA VAL A 131 16.83 0.83 -20.75
C VAL A 131 16.22 1.03 -22.15
N PRO A 132 16.39 0.05 -23.07
CA PRO A 132 15.72 0.04 -24.36
C PRO A 132 14.21 0.22 -24.22
N ALA A 133 13.62 1.00 -25.13
CA ALA A 133 12.20 1.35 -25.14
C ALA A 133 11.24 0.16 -24.94
N ASP A 134 11.54 -0.97 -25.59
CA ASP A 134 10.77 -2.21 -25.57
C ASP A 134 10.85 -2.98 -24.25
N GLN A 135 11.81 -2.63 -23.38
CA GLN A 135 12.01 -3.26 -22.06
C GLN A 135 11.49 -2.39 -20.90
N ARG A 136 11.16 -1.12 -21.14
CA ARG A 136 10.76 -0.18 -20.07
C ARG A 136 9.52 -0.63 -19.29
N VAL A 137 8.53 -1.21 -19.98
CA VAL A 137 7.31 -1.71 -19.32
C VAL A 137 7.62 -2.90 -18.42
N GLN A 138 8.56 -3.78 -18.82
CA GLN A 138 9.02 -4.90 -18.01
C GLN A 138 9.76 -4.40 -16.74
N VAL A 139 10.62 -3.40 -16.89
CA VAL A 139 11.33 -2.77 -15.75
C VAL A 139 10.34 -2.11 -14.79
N LEU A 140 9.32 -1.42 -15.32
CA LEU A 140 8.25 -0.83 -14.51
C LEU A 140 7.48 -1.91 -13.73
N ALA A 141 7.11 -3.02 -14.36
CA ALA A 141 6.42 -4.13 -13.69
C ALA A 141 7.26 -4.75 -12.56
N GLN A 142 8.57 -4.90 -12.76
CA GLN A 142 9.49 -5.38 -11.72
C GLN A 142 9.56 -4.42 -10.54
N ALA A 143 9.65 -3.11 -10.81
CA ALA A 143 9.68 -2.10 -9.77
C ALA A 143 8.37 -2.04 -8.97
N LEU A 144 7.21 -2.11 -9.63
CA LEU A 144 5.91 -2.17 -8.98
C LEU A 144 5.75 -3.44 -8.13
N SER A 145 6.28 -4.58 -8.60
CA SER A 145 6.28 -5.81 -7.81
C SER A 145 7.10 -5.68 -6.54
N ALA A 146 8.23 -4.97 -6.59
CA ALA A 146 9.04 -4.66 -5.41
C ALA A 146 8.31 -3.75 -4.41
N GLU A 147 7.37 -2.91 -4.88
CA GLU A 147 6.46 -2.10 -4.06
C GLU A 147 5.19 -2.87 -3.62
N GLY A 148 5.10 -4.17 -3.92
CA GLY A 148 4.01 -5.04 -3.45
C GLY A 148 2.80 -5.13 -4.38
N TYR A 149 2.87 -4.62 -5.61
CA TYR A 149 1.73 -4.66 -6.56
C TYR A 149 1.56 -5.98 -7.33
N ALA A 150 2.47 -6.94 -7.15
CA ALA A 150 2.48 -8.21 -7.89
C ALA A 150 2.21 -7.98 -9.40
N ALA A 151 3.09 -7.22 -10.05
CA ALA A 151 2.87 -6.70 -11.38
C ALA A 151 3.56 -7.52 -12.48
N SER A 152 2.96 -7.55 -13.66
CA SER A 152 3.47 -8.24 -14.85
C SER A 152 3.32 -7.37 -16.10
N ALA A 153 4.20 -7.60 -17.09
CA ALA A 153 4.13 -6.96 -18.39
C ALA A 153 4.02 -8.01 -19.49
N THR A 154 3.13 -7.78 -20.45
CA THR A 154 2.90 -8.66 -21.61
C THR A 154 2.64 -7.82 -22.85
N LYS A 155 2.73 -8.42 -24.05
CA LYS A 155 2.33 -7.73 -25.29
C LYS A 155 0.81 -7.69 -25.39
N ALA A 156 0.26 -6.52 -25.69
CA ALA A 156 -1.17 -6.35 -25.88
C ALA A 156 -1.61 -6.87 -27.26
N LYS A 157 -2.75 -7.56 -27.34
CA LYS A 157 -3.32 -8.02 -28.63
C LYS A 157 -3.69 -6.88 -29.57
N SER A 158 -4.04 -5.72 -29.02
CA SER A 158 -4.33 -4.48 -29.74
C SER A 158 -3.08 -3.72 -30.20
N GLY A 159 -1.88 -4.28 -29.98
CA GLY A 159 -0.61 -3.61 -30.20
C GLY A 159 -0.14 -2.83 -28.97
N GLY A 160 1.18 -2.70 -28.81
CA GLY A 160 1.80 -2.12 -27.63
C GLY A 160 1.98 -3.14 -26.50
N ASP A 161 2.05 -2.64 -25.28
CA ASP A 161 2.26 -3.45 -24.08
C ASP A 161 1.06 -3.35 -23.14
N GLN A 162 0.95 -4.33 -22.26
CA GLN A 162 -0.06 -4.41 -21.22
C GLN A 162 0.64 -4.64 -19.88
N LEU A 163 0.43 -3.69 -18.96
CA LEU A 163 0.89 -3.75 -17.58
C LEU A 163 -0.29 -4.19 -16.70
N CYS A 164 -0.13 -5.30 -15.99
CA CYS A 164 -1.13 -5.82 -15.06
C CYS A 164 -0.61 -5.74 -13.64
N GLN A 165 -1.45 -5.34 -12.67
CA GLN A 165 -1.14 -5.42 -11.23
C GLN A 165 -2.17 -6.35 -10.58
N HIS A 166 -1.70 -7.49 -10.08
CA HIS A 166 -2.54 -8.53 -9.47
C HIS A 166 -2.84 -8.27 -7.99
N HIS A 167 -2.17 -7.28 -7.41
CA HIS A 167 -2.41 -6.80 -6.06
C HIS A 167 -2.26 -5.27 -6.04
N CYS A 168 -3.05 -4.59 -5.23
CA CYS A 168 -2.90 -3.14 -5.02
C CYS A 168 -2.88 -2.87 -3.51
N PRO A 169 -1.72 -2.53 -2.94
CA PRO A 169 -1.57 -2.29 -1.50
C PRO A 169 -2.43 -1.16 -0.94
N VAL A 170 -2.96 -0.29 -1.82
CA VAL A 170 -3.79 0.85 -1.46
C VAL A 170 -5.20 0.74 -2.06
N ALA A 171 -5.64 -0.46 -2.46
CA ALA A 171 -6.91 -0.68 -3.15
C ALA A 171 -8.11 -0.08 -2.40
N HIS A 172 -8.13 -0.25 -1.08
CA HIS A 172 -9.22 0.24 -0.23
C HIS A 172 -9.26 1.77 -0.21
N ALA A 173 -8.12 2.43 0.02
CA ALA A 173 -8.04 3.89 -0.04
C ALA A 173 -8.34 4.43 -1.44
N ALA A 174 -7.86 3.76 -2.49
CA ALA A 174 -8.07 4.17 -3.87
C ALA A 174 -9.53 4.03 -4.35
N ALA A 175 -10.34 3.20 -3.69
CA ALA A 175 -11.78 3.08 -3.97
C ALA A 175 -12.54 4.35 -3.57
N GLU A 176 -12.12 5.01 -2.49
CA GLU A 176 -12.70 6.29 -2.03
C GLU A 176 -11.97 7.50 -2.62
N PHE A 177 -10.68 7.36 -2.91
CA PHE A 177 -9.81 8.42 -3.44
C PHE A 177 -9.18 8.02 -4.79
N PRO A 178 -9.93 8.13 -5.90
CA PRO A 178 -9.45 7.79 -7.24
C PRO A 178 -8.17 8.53 -7.69
N GLN A 179 -7.88 9.68 -7.07
CA GLN A 179 -6.66 10.46 -7.28
C GLN A 179 -5.38 9.62 -7.15
N LEU A 180 -5.40 8.57 -6.32
CA LEU A 180 -4.29 7.63 -6.18
C LEU A 180 -4.03 6.84 -7.47
N CYS A 181 -5.09 6.32 -8.11
CA CYS A 181 -5.02 5.62 -9.39
C CYS A 181 -4.65 6.57 -10.55
N GLU A 182 -5.16 7.81 -10.50
CA GLU A 182 -4.87 8.85 -11.50
C GLU A 182 -3.39 9.24 -11.47
N ALA A 183 -2.85 9.55 -10.28
CA ALA A 183 -1.45 9.91 -10.11
C ALA A 183 -0.51 8.77 -10.53
N GLU A 184 -0.85 7.51 -10.23
CA GLU A 184 -0.11 6.34 -10.70
C GLU A 184 -0.11 6.26 -12.24
N THR A 185 -1.26 6.47 -12.87
CA THR A 185 -1.38 6.42 -14.34
C THR A 185 -0.60 7.56 -15.01
N GLU A 186 -0.65 8.77 -14.45
CA GLU A 186 0.17 9.92 -14.88
C GLU A 186 1.67 9.60 -14.78
N ALA A 187 2.10 9.00 -13.66
CA ALA A 187 3.48 8.61 -13.45
C ALA A 187 3.95 7.53 -14.47
N PHE A 188 3.09 6.57 -14.83
CA PHE A 188 3.41 5.58 -15.85
C PHE A 188 3.61 6.22 -17.22
N ALA A 189 2.72 7.13 -17.62
CA ALA A 189 2.85 7.88 -18.87
C ALA A 189 4.20 8.62 -18.93
N GLN A 190 4.57 9.28 -17.83
CA GLN A 190 5.82 10.04 -17.71
C GLN A 190 7.06 9.14 -17.81
N LEU A 191 7.10 8.01 -17.10
CA LEU A 191 8.26 7.11 -17.10
C LEU A 191 8.46 6.42 -18.45
N LEU A 192 7.37 6.03 -19.10
CA LEU A 192 7.42 5.28 -20.34
C LEU A 192 7.64 6.20 -21.55
N GLY A 193 7.22 7.46 -21.45
CA GLY A 193 7.27 8.44 -22.54
C GLY A 193 6.26 8.15 -23.64
N THR A 194 5.23 7.35 -23.36
CA THR A 194 4.17 7.00 -24.31
C THR A 194 2.80 7.12 -23.64
N PRO A 195 1.72 7.34 -24.42
CA PRO A 195 0.38 7.35 -23.88
C PRO A 195 0.02 6.01 -23.23
N VAL A 196 -0.56 6.08 -22.04
CA VAL A 196 -1.09 4.92 -21.31
C VAL A 196 -2.58 5.12 -21.05
N GLN A 197 -3.32 4.02 -20.98
CA GLN A 197 -4.73 4.02 -20.66
C GLN A 197 -5.04 2.95 -19.62
N ARG A 198 -5.62 3.35 -18.49
CA ARG A 198 -6.17 2.42 -17.50
C ARG A 198 -7.46 1.80 -18.05
N LEU A 199 -7.51 0.48 -18.13
CA LEU A 199 -8.65 -0.29 -18.64
C LEU A 199 -9.48 -0.93 -17.52
N ALA A 200 -8.84 -1.30 -16.40
CA ALA A 200 -9.46 -1.94 -15.26
C ALA A 200 -8.71 -1.59 -13.98
N THR A 201 -9.38 -1.60 -12.83
CA THR A 201 -8.83 -1.24 -11.52
C THR A 201 -9.46 -2.06 -10.40
N ILE A 202 -8.60 -2.65 -9.55
CA ILE A 202 -9.03 -3.38 -8.36
C ILE A 202 -9.87 -2.51 -7.42
N ALA A 203 -9.53 -1.22 -7.30
CA ALA A 203 -10.26 -0.25 -6.49
C ALA A 203 -11.74 -0.10 -6.89
N HIS A 204 -12.08 -0.34 -8.17
CA HIS A 204 -13.46 -0.30 -8.67
C HIS A 204 -14.11 -1.69 -8.76
N GLY A 205 -13.50 -2.72 -8.16
CA GLY A 205 -14.05 -4.06 -8.08
C GLY A 205 -13.57 -5.04 -9.15
N ASP A 206 -12.64 -4.65 -10.02
CA ASP A 206 -12.02 -5.58 -10.96
C ASP A 206 -11.07 -6.56 -10.26
N GLY A 207 -10.86 -7.75 -10.83
CA GLY A 207 -9.89 -8.72 -10.29
C GLY A 207 -8.42 -8.36 -10.53
N VAL A 208 -8.14 -7.39 -11.41
CA VAL A 208 -6.78 -6.99 -11.77
C VAL A 208 -6.77 -5.54 -12.26
N CYS A 209 -5.77 -4.74 -11.87
CA CYS A 209 -5.55 -3.47 -12.55
C CYS A 209 -4.91 -3.76 -13.90
N THR A 210 -5.47 -3.21 -14.98
CA THR A 210 -4.91 -3.35 -16.33
C THR A 210 -4.64 -1.98 -16.92
N THR A 211 -3.41 -1.74 -17.35
CA THR A 211 -3.02 -0.53 -18.08
C THR A 211 -2.48 -0.92 -19.45
N HIS A 212 -3.08 -0.37 -20.51
CA HIS A 212 -2.55 -0.45 -21.86
C HIS A 212 -1.49 0.63 -22.06
N VAL A 213 -0.37 0.25 -22.68
CA VAL A 213 0.73 1.14 -23.03
C VAL A 213 0.83 1.17 -24.54
N SER A 214 0.69 2.36 -25.12
CA SER A 214 0.73 2.53 -26.57
C SER A 214 2.10 2.18 -27.15
N PRO A 215 2.15 1.63 -28.39
CA PRO A 215 3.40 1.47 -29.12
C PRO A 215 4.21 2.77 -29.20
N GLN A 216 5.54 2.65 -29.09
CA GLN A 216 6.47 3.78 -29.16
C GLN A 216 6.35 4.60 -30.45
N SER A 217 6.02 3.95 -31.58
CA SER A 217 5.84 4.62 -32.88
C SER A 217 4.75 5.70 -32.90
N LEU A 218 3.76 5.61 -31.99
CA LEU A 218 2.72 6.63 -31.82
C LEU A 218 3.18 7.79 -30.94
N GLY A 219 4.11 7.57 -30.01
CA GLY A 219 4.68 8.60 -29.13
C GLY A 219 5.61 9.56 -29.86
N ASP A 220 6.45 9.04 -30.77
CA ASP A 220 7.39 9.85 -31.56
C ASP A 220 6.68 10.84 -32.48
N SER A 221 5.51 10.45 -33.03
CA SER A 221 4.70 11.32 -33.90
C SER A 221 4.11 12.52 -33.14
N ALA A 222 3.77 12.36 -31.86
CA ALA A 222 3.23 13.42 -31.02
C ALA A 222 4.30 14.45 -30.59
N HIS A 223 5.53 14.01 -30.34
CA HIS A 223 6.65 14.91 -30.03
C HIS A 223 7.14 15.68 -31.27
N ARG A 224 7.15 15.05 -32.45
CA ARG A 224 7.55 15.70 -33.72
C ARG A 224 6.58 16.82 -34.13
N GLY A 225 5.29 16.67 -33.85
CA GLY A 225 4.27 17.71 -34.11
C GLY A 225 4.38 18.94 -33.20
N LYS A 226 4.89 18.80 -31.97
CA LYS A 226 5.11 19.95 -31.07
C LYS A 226 6.32 20.81 -31.47
N SER A 227 7.43 20.18 -31.88
CA SER A 227 8.65 20.91 -32.31
C SER A 227 8.42 21.78 -33.54
N LEU A 228 7.65 21.30 -34.52
CA LEU A 228 7.31 22.05 -35.75
C LEU A 228 6.42 23.28 -35.48
N ASN A 229 5.60 23.24 -34.43
CA ASN A 229 4.74 24.35 -34.03
C ASN A 229 5.47 25.43 -33.21
N GLU A 230 6.59 25.11 -32.57
CA GLU A 230 7.42 26.08 -31.84
C GLU A 230 8.37 26.84 -32.79
N GLU A 231 9.02 26.17 -33.76
CA GLU A 231 9.86 26.84 -34.78
C GLU A 231 9.07 27.80 -35.68
N SER A 232 7.79 27.53 -35.92
CA SER A 232 6.91 28.39 -36.73
C SER A 232 6.47 29.67 -36.01
N LYS A 233 6.67 29.78 -34.69
CA LYS A 233 6.37 30.99 -33.91
C LYS A 233 7.57 31.94 -33.80
N GLU A 234 8.79 31.48 -34.03
CA GLU A 234 10.02 32.27 -33.82
C GLU A 234 10.51 32.98 -35.10
N THR A 235 10.03 32.57 -36.28
CA THR A 235 10.36 33.17 -37.58
C THR A 235 9.39 34.27 -38.06
N GLY A 236 8.36 34.59 -37.28
CA GLY A 236 7.32 35.56 -37.62
C GLY A 236 7.40 36.88 -36.84
N ARG A 237 8.59 37.47 -36.68
CA ARG A 237 8.79 38.77 -36.03
C ARG A 237 9.49 39.76 -36.94
#